data_AF-A0A5C3MPM2-F1
#
_entry.id   AF-A0A5C3MPM2-F1
#
_cell.length_a   1.000
_cell.length_b   1.000
_cell.length_c   1.000
_cell.angle_alpha   90.00
_cell.angle_beta   90.00
_cell.angle_gamma   90.00
#
_symmetry.space_group_name_H-M   'P 1'
#
loop_
_entity.id
_entity.type
_entity.pdbx_description
1 polymer ?
#
loop_
_entity_poly.entity_id
_entity_poly.type
_entity_poly.pdbx_seq_one_letter_code
_entity_poly.pdbx_strand_id
1 'polypeptide(L)'
;MSVVLQDSDTLPDLPTEILLVIFGKIIPPAWEACPLKGYLPHPVFAPALTREQLISNYRQQVADFGALAGISRRFRELINHLLYRTLAIFPSTDVGALRLSLEKYGDDARSLVLDATMRDMPNGMSTLQRYRDLNACFSLMKSLRHLEVYGSHVLFMPEQLRRSWLILHPTFPQFPVPEQCWTGIETLVWRGLSSPCNDRQLIHALGKLGPTLKGARLEDWNATPSVAALLPSMAQLHDLSIVSGTVPLQILSAFIERTLDATGSTSLQKLTILQSSGLRPADLRGLLFRHNL
;
A
#
# COMPACT_ATOMS: atom_id res chain seq x y z
N MET A 1 22.17 -30.12 26.21
CA MET A 1 22.08 -31.19 25.20
C MET A 1 22.00 -30.48 23.86
N SER A 2 23.12 -30.40 23.14
CA SER A 2 23.26 -29.59 21.93
C SER A 2 22.91 -30.46 20.73
N VAL A 3 21.80 -30.17 20.05
CA VAL A 3 21.50 -30.80 18.77
C VAL A 3 22.35 -30.11 17.71
N VAL A 4 23.44 -30.77 17.33
CA VAL A 4 24.18 -30.44 16.10
C VAL A 4 23.32 -30.97 14.96
N LEU A 5 22.63 -30.06 14.25
CA LEU A 5 22.04 -30.38 12.96
C LEU A 5 23.21 -30.59 11.98
N GLN A 6 23.54 -31.84 11.69
CA GLN A 6 24.35 -32.17 10.53
C GLN A 6 23.62 -31.64 9.29
N ASP A 7 24.35 -31.00 8.39
CA ASP A 7 23.90 -30.63 7.04
C ASP A 7 23.36 -31.89 6.33
N SER A 8 22.06 -32.17 6.48
CA SER A 8 21.39 -33.16 5.65
C SER A 8 20.96 -32.45 4.37
N ASP A 9 21.79 -32.58 3.32
CA ASP A 9 21.44 -32.34 1.92
C ASP A 9 20.33 -33.30 1.45
N THR A 10 19.18 -33.24 2.09
CA THR A 10 18.03 -34.11 1.80
C THR A 10 16.73 -33.31 1.79
N LEU A 11 16.73 -32.15 1.12
CA LEU A 11 15.56 -31.86 0.29
C LEU A 11 15.87 -32.41 -1.10
N PRO A 12 14.93 -33.12 -1.77
CA PRO A 12 15.09 -33.44 -3.18
C PRO A 12 15.47 -32.17 -3.95
N ASP A 13 16.31 -32.29 -4.98
CA ASP A 13 16.74 -31.23 -5.91
C ASP A 13 15.55 -30.63 -6.65
N LEU A 14 14.62 -30.02 -5.91
CA LEU A 14 13.53 -29.25 -6.46
C LEU A 14 14.16 -27.97 -7.00
N PRO A 15 13.92 -27.62 -8.27
CA PRO A 15 14.30 -26.33 -8.82
C PRO A 15 13.86 -25.19 -7.90
N THR A 16 14.67 -24.13 -7.83
CA THR A 16 14.40 -22.99 -6.95
C THR A 16 13.04 -22.36 -7.24
N GLU A 17 12.58 -22.46 -8.49
CA GLU A 17 11.26 -22.05 -8.97
C GLU A 17 10.12 -22.83 -8.30
N ILE A 18 10.29 -24.15 -8.11
CA ILE A 18 9.29 -24.99 -7.42
C ILE A 18 9.28 -24.67 -5.93
N LEU A 19 10.46 -24.47 -5.33
CA LEU A 19 10.56 -24.03 -3.94
C LEU A 19 9.91 -22.65 -3.76
N LEU A 20 10.11 -21.70 -4.68
CA LEU A 20 9.45 -20.39 -4.67
C LEU A 20 7.92 -20.50 -4.74
N VAL A 21 7.38 -21.44 -5.52
CA VAL A 21 5.93 -21.67 -5.58
C VAL A 21 5.39 -22.26 -4.28
N ILE A 22 6.11 -23.22 -3.68
CA ILE A 22 5.70 -23.87 -2.43
C ILE A 22 5.80 -22.87 -1.27
N PHE A 23 6.97 -22.27 -1.05
CA PHE A 23 7.19 -21.31 0.02
C PHE A 23 6.43 -20.01 -0.22
N GLY A 24 6.22 -19.60 -1.47
CA GLY A 24 5.40 -18.45 -1.84
C GLY A 24 3.95 -18.53 -1.36
N LYS A 25 3.41 -19.74 -1.16
CA LYS A 25 2.09 -19.98 -0.56
C LYS A 25 2.11 -20.04 0.97
N ILE A 26 3.30 -20.16 1.56
CA ILE A 26 3.52 -20.27 3.01
C ILE A 26 3.95 -18.91 3.60
N ILE A 27 4.47 -17.99 2.78
CA ILE A 27 4.73 -16.61 3.19
C ILE A 27 3.46 -16.08 3.84
N PRO A 28 3.54 -15.58 5.09
CA PRO A 28 2.45 -14.85 5.70
C PRO A 28 2.14 -13.70 4.76
N PRO A 29 1.01 -13.72 4.04
CA PRO A 29 0.84 -12.75 2.98
C PRO A 29 0.82 -11.39 3.65
N ALA A 30 1.70 -10.46 3.26
CA ALA A 30 1.69 -9.15 3.93
C ALA A 30 0.32 -8.43 3.76
N TRP A 31 -0.52 -8.91 2.84
CA TRP A 31 -1.91 -8.52 2.66
C TRP A 31 -2.90 -9.21 3.63
N GLU A 32 -2.60 -10.39 4.17
CA GLU A 32 -3.35 -11.02 5.29
C GLU A 32 -2.87 -10.50 6.65
N ALA A 33 -1.60 -10.11 6.71
CA ALA A 33 -0.98 -9.46 7.85
C ALA A 33 -1.54 -8.08 8.19
N CYS A 34 -2.26 -7.44 7.26
CA CYS A 34 -2.80 -6.15 7.58
C CYS A 34 -3.94 -6.31 8.59
N PRO A 35 -3.80 -5.76 9.82
CA PRO A 35 -4.80 -5.85 10.89
C PRO A 35 -6.20 -5.37 10.49
N LEU A 36 -6.31 -4.67 9.36
CA LEU A 36 -7.46 -3.87 9.01
C LEU A 36 -8.40 -4.53 7.98
N LYS A 37 -8.05 -5.67 7.39
CA LYS A 37 -9.04 -6.49 6.63
C LYS A 37 -10.17 -6.99 7.54
N GLY A 38 -9.88 -7.21 8.83
CA GLY A 38 -10.87 -7.56 9.86
C GLY A 38 -11.55 -6.37 10.53
N TYR A 39 -11.22 -5.13 10.16
CA TYR A 39 -11.82 -3.90 10.73
C TYR A 39 -12.87 -3.24 9.83
N LEU A 40 -13.21 -3.85 8.69
CA LEU A 40 -14.57 -3.64 8.18
C LEU A 40 -15.49 -4.26 9.23
N PRO A 41 -16.47 -3.54 9.79
CA PRO A 41 -17.38 -4.08 10.77
C PRO A 41 -18.25 -5.12 10.06
N HIS A 42 -17.77 -6.36 9.96
CA HIS A 42 -18.67 -7.49 9.91
C HIS A 42 -19.10 -7.71 11.35
N PRO A 43 -20.33 -7.34 11.73
CA PRO A 43 -20.84 -7.80 13.00
C PRO A 43 -20.88 -9.32 12.92
N VAL A 44 -20.71 -9.96 14.06
CA VAL A 44 -20.88 -11.39 14.29
C VAL A 44 -19.64 -12.28 14.00
N PHE A 45 -19.01 -12.73 15.09
CA PHE A 45 -18.26 -14.01 15.26
C PHE A 45 -16.72 -14.08 15.33
N ALA A 46 -16.00 -13.05 15.82
CA ALA A 46 -14.68 -13.29 16.42
C ALA A 46 -14.38 -12.28 17.55
N PRO A 47 -13.68 -12.66 18.64
CA PRO A 47 -13.15 -11.66 19.56
C PRO A 47 -12.20 -10.78 18.73
N ALA A 48 -12.59 -9.51 18.52
CA ALA A 48 -11.86 -8.58 17.68
C ALA A 48 -10.45 -8.40 18.27
N LEU A 49 -9.45 -9.04 17.66
CA LEU A 49 -8.06 -8.82 18.01
C LEU A 49 -7.78 -7.32 17.86
N THR A 50 -7.12 -6.74 18.87
CA THR A 50 -6.64 -5.36 18.78
C THR A 50 -5.62 -5.24 17.65
N ARG A 51 -5.45 -4.04 17.11
CA ARG A 51 -4.47 -3.77 16.06
C ARG A 51 -3.05 -4.15 16.48
N GLU A 52 -2.69 -3.88 17.73
CA GLU A 52 -1.39 -4.24 18.30
C GLU A 52 -1.18 -5.76 18.30
N GLN A 53 -2.21 -6.54 18.66
CA GLN A 53 -2.17 -8.00 18.63
C GLN A 53 -2.00 -8.53 17.20
N LEU A 54 -2.69 -7.94 16.23
CA LEU A 54 -2.57 -8.34 14.82
C LEU A 54 -1.17 -8.06 14.26
N ILE A 55 -0.59 -6.89 14.55
CA ILE A 55 0.80 -6.56 14.18
C ILE A 55 1.78 -7.53 14.87
N SER A 56 1.55 -7.83 16.15
CA SER A 56 2.38 -8.78 16.89
C SER A 56 2.33 -10.19 16.28
N ASN A 57 1.13 -10.67 15.93
CA ASN A 57 0.94 -11.97 15.29
C ASN A 57 1.64 -12.04 13.92
N TYR A 58 1.52 -10.99 13.11
CA TYR A 58 2.24 -10.93 11.84
C TYR A 58 3.76 -10.99 12.04
N ARG A 59 4.30 -10.21 12.99
CA ARG A 59 5.73 -10.21 13.29
C ARG A 59 6.21 -11.58 13.72
N GLN A 60 5.42 -12.28 14.53
CA GLN A 60 5.72 -13.64 14.93
C GLN A 60 5.75 -14.58 13.71
N GLN A 61 4.75 -14.53 12.85
CA GLN A 61 4.70 -15.35 11.64
C GLN A 61 5.88 -15.08 10.69
N VAL A 62 6.28 -13.81 10.54
CA VAL A 62 7.46 -13.42 9.75
C VAL A 62 8.74 -13.94 10.40
N ALA A 63 8.85 -13.89 11.73
CA ALA A 63 10.01 -14.43 12.44
C ALA A 63 10.09 -15.95 12.33
N ASP A 64 8.96 -16.66 12.46
CA ASP A 64 8.88 -18.11 12.31
C ASP A 64 9.23 -18.54 10.88
N PHE A 65 8.74 -17.82 9.87
CA PHE A 65 9.12 -18.04 8.48
C PHE A 65 10.61 -17.72 8.25
N GLY A 66 11.11 -16.64 8.84
CA GLY A 66 12.52 -16.25 8.81
C GLY A 66 13.45 -17.30 9.43
N ALA A 67 13.00 -18.04 10.44
CA ALA A 67 13.77 -19.12 11.05
C ALA A 67 14.10 -20.25 10.05
N LEU A 68 13.28 -20.43 9.01
CA LEU A 68 13.55 -21.39 7.93
C LEU A 68 14.84 -21.04 7.16
N ALA A 69 15.30 -19.78 7.20
CA ALA A 69 16.59 -19.37 6.64
C ALA A 69 17.80 -20.01 7.35
N GLY A 70 17.60 -20.60 8.54
CA GLY A 70 18.61 -21.34 9.29
C GLY A 70 18.85 -22.77 8.80
N ILE A 71 17.95 -23.32 7.98
CA ILE A 71 17.98 -24.74 7.56
C ILE A 71 19.17 -25.02 6.62
N SER A 72 19.37 -24.18 5.61
CA SER A 72 20.48 -24.31 4.67
C SER A 72 20.79 -22.98 4.00
N ARG A 73 21.93 -22.88 3.32
CA ARG A 73 22.28 -21.69 2.53
C ARG A 73 21.24 -21.41 1.45
N ARG A 74 20.76 -22.44 0.75
CA ARG A 74 19.75 -22.31 -0.30
C ARG A 74 18.42 -21.80 0.25
N PHE A 75 18.01 -22.30 1.42
CA PHE A 75 16.83 -21.80 2.12
C PHE A 75 17.01 -20.35 2.56
N ARG A 76 18.20 -19.97 3.04
CA ARG A 76 18.49 -18.59 3.41
C ARG A 76 18.27 -17.61 2.26
N GLU A 77 18.78 -17.94 1.08
CA GLU A 77 18.63 -17.08 -0.11
C GLU A 77 17.15 -16.99 -0.52
N LEU A 78 16.45 -18.13 -0.56
CA LEU A 78 15.04 -18.22 -0.89
C LEU A 78 14.13 -17.44 0.09
N ILE A 79 14.29 -17.68 1.38
CA ILE A 79 13.47 -17.07 2.43
C ILE A 79 13.70 -15.56 2.47
N ASN A 80 14.95 -15.10 2.33
CA ASN A 80 15.22 -13.66 2.23
C ASN A 80 14.56 -13.06 0.99
N HIS A 81 14.72 -13.66 -0.19
CA HIS A 81 14.06 -13.17 -1.41
C HIS A 81 12.54 -13.03 -1.21
N LEU A 82 11.91 -14.02 -0.60
CA LEU A 82 10.47 -14.04 -0.34
C LEU A 82 10.04 -13.00 0.70
N LEU A 83 10.79 -12.83 1.79
CA LEU A 83 10.52 -11.84 2.83
C LEU A 83 10.64 -10.40 2.32
N TYR A 84 11.64 -10.12 1.47
CA TYR A 84 11.85 -8.78 0.92
C TYR A 84 10.98 -8.45 -0.29
N ARG A 85 10.35 -9.46 -0.92
CA ARG A 85 9.42 -9.25 -2.02
C ARG A 85 8.15 -8.50 -1.61
N THR A 86 7.65 -8.76 -0.39
CA THR A 86 6.43 -8.14 0.14
C THR A 86 6.70 -7.57 1.53
N LEU A 87 6.72 -6.25 1.64
CA LEU A 87 7.12 -5.54 2.84
C LEU A 87 5.92 -4.90 3.53
N ALA A 88 5.95 -4.85 4.85
CA ALA A 88 5.00 -4.09 5.66
C ALA A 88 5.75 -3.14 6.60
N ILE A 89 5.43 -1.85 6.52
CA ILE A 89 5.98 -0.81 7.39
C ILE A 89 4.87 -0.31 8.30
N PHE A 90 4.98 -0.68 9.58
CA PHE A 90 4.09 -0.22 10.65
C PHE A 90 4.72 0.97 11.39
N PRO A 91 3.93 1.72 12.17
CA PRO A 91 4.44 2.79 13.02
C PRO A 91 5.58 2.33 13.96
N SER A 92 5.53 1.08 14.40
CA SER A 92 6.53 0.46 15.28
C SER A 92 7.65 -0.28 14.53
N THR A 93 7.70 -0.25 13.19
CA THR A 93 8.80 -0.85 12.42
C THR A 93 10.08 -0.04 12.60
N ASP A 94 11.21 -0.69 12.86
CA ASP A 94 12.52 -0.04 12.83
C ASP A 94 12.94 0.20 11.36
N VAL A 95 12.71 1.42 10.88
CA VAL A 95 12.96 1.80 9.50
C VAL A 95 14.47 1.94 9.23
N GLY A 96 15.28 2.24 10.26
CA GLY A 96 16.73 2.31 10.12
C GLY A 96 17.34 0.93 9.87
N ALA A 97 16.91 -0.07 10.64
CA ALA A 97 17.31 -1.47 10.40
C ALA A 97 16.80 -1.98 9.05
N LEU A 98 15.55 -1.66 8.69
CA LEU A 98 15.00 -2.02 7.37
C LEU A 98 15.81 -1.41 6.23
N ARG A 99 16.22 -0.15 6.33
CA ARG A 99 17.03 0.54 5.32
C ARG A 99 18.31 -0.23 5.01
N LEU A 100 19.04 -0.67 6.05
CA LEU A 100 20.26 -1.45 5.88
C LEU A 100 20.01 -2.78 5.16
N SER A 101 18.91 -3.46 5.48
CA SER A 101 18.53 -4.68 4.76
C SER A 101 18.17 -4.42 3.29
N LEU A 102 17.51 -3.29 3.00
CA LEU A 102 17.13 -2.92 1.64
C LEU A 102 18.31 -2.49 0.76
N GLU A 103 19.47 -2.14 1.34
CA GLU A 103 20.70 -1.95 0.55
C GLU A 103 21.09 -3.22 -0.21
N LYS A 104 20.73 -4.40 0.34
CA LYS A 104 21.01 -5.71 -0.27
C LYS A 104 19.83 -6.28 -1.04
N TYR A 105 18.60 -6.09 -0.54
CA TYR A 105 17.41 -6.76 -1.06
C TYR A 105 16.36 -5.81 -1.65
N GLY A 106 16.63 -4.51 -1.72
CA GLY A 106 15.66 -3.51 -2.16
C GLY A 106 15.15 -3.75 -3.58
N ASP A 107 16.00 -4.23 -4.48
CA ASP A 107 15.63 -4.53 -5.86
C ASP A 107 14.65 -5.72 -5.99
N ASP A 108 14.50 -6.54 -4.95
CA ASP A 108 13.54 -7.66 -4.88
C ASP A 108 12.15 -7.23 -4.42
N ALA A 109 12.01 -6.06 -3.81
CA ALA A 109 10.71 -5.55 -3.35
C ALA A 109 9.75 -5.36 -4.53
N ARG A 110 8.54 -5.90 -4.41
CA ARG A 110 7.47 -5.80 -5.42
C ARG A 110 6.19 -5.20 -4.85
N SER A 111 5.97 -5.38 -3.56
CA SER A 111 4.77 -4.94 -2.87
C SER A 111 5.12 -4.31 -1.52
N LEU A 112 4.47 -3.20 -1.19
CA LEU A 112 4.64 -2.50 0.08
C LEU A 112 3.29 -2.18 0.69
N VAL A 113 3.12 -2.54 1.95
CA VAL A 113 2.04 -2.09 2.82
C VAL A 113 2.61 -1.02 3.76
N LEU A 114 2.03 0.17 3.73
CA LEU A 114 2.43 1.31 4.55
C LEU A 114 1.28 1.71 5.48
N ASP A 115 1.48 1.50 6.77
CA ASP A 115 0.50 1.85 7.79
C ASP A 115 0.80 3.23 8.39
N ALA A 116 0.03 4.23 7.95
CA ALA A 116 0.12 5.65 8.31
C ALA A 116 -0.94 6.10 9.33
N THR A 117 -1.72 5.17 9.88
CA THR A 117 -2.93 5.50 10.65
C THR A 117 -2.63 6.08 12.04
N MET A 118 -1.45 5.77 12.60
CA MET A 118 -0.91 6.58 13.67
C MET A 118 -0.49 7.88 12.99
N ARG A 119 -1.37 8.90 13.06
CA ARG A 119 -1.05 10.27 12.64
C ARG A 119 0.41 10.51 13.00
N ASP A 120 1.19 11.01 12.05
CA ASP A 120 2.58 11.43 12.15
C ASP A 120 2.77 12.49 13.28
N MET A 121 2.40 12.14 14.51
CA MET A 121 2.29 13.01 15.67
C MET A 121 3.69 13.07 16.28
N PRO A 122 4.23 14.28 16.46
CA PRO A 122 5.61 14.48 16.88
C PRO A 122 5.80 14.03 18.32
N ASN A 123 6.27 12.80 18.51
CA ASN A 123 6.80 12.34 19.78
C ASN A 123 8.34 12.29 19.69
N GLY A 124 8.96 13.46 19.47
CA GLY A 124 10.41 13.66 19.62
C GLY A 124 11.28 13.65 18.34
N MET A 125 12.59 13.88 18.54
CA MET A 125 13.65 13.98 17.52
C MET A 125 13.85 12.71 16.68
N SER A 126 13.43 11.54 17.18
CA SER A 126 13.49 10.25 16.48
C SER A 126 12.62 10.22 15.22
N THR A 127 11.64 11.11 15.10
CA THR A 127 10.69 11.14 13.99
C THR A 127 11.33 11.61 12.67
N LEU A 128 12.29 12.55 12.68
CA LEU A 128 12.96 13.01 11.44
C LEU A 128 13.78 11.92 10.78
N GLN A 129 14.59 11.24 11.58
CA GLN A 129 15.48 10.20 11.09
C GLN A 129 14.65 9.07 10.49
N ARG A 130 13.52 8.72 11.11
CA ARG A 130 12.54 7.79 10.55
C ARG A 130 12.07 8.19 9.15
N TYR A 131 11.69 9.44 8.89
CA TYR A 131 11.26 9.84 7.52
C TYR A 131 12.41 9.84 6.51
N ARG A 132 13.62 10.23 6.93
CA ARG A 132 14.81 10.13 6.08
C ARG A 132 15.10 8.68 5.71
N ASP A 133 15.04 7.79 6.69
CA ASP A 133 15.22 6.36 6.47
C ASP A 133 14.08 5.77 5.62
N LEU A 134 12.84 6.23 5.82
CA LEU A 134 11.70 5.83 5.00
C LEU A 134 11.90 6.24 3.54
N ASN A 135 12.31 7.48 3.29
CA ASN A 135 12.65 7.98 1.95
C ASN A 135 13.78 7.17 1.31
N ALA A 136 14.80 6.82 2.10
CA ALA A 136 15.89 5.96 1.62
C ALA A 136 15.39 4.56 1.28
N CYS A 137 14.52 3.96 2.12
CA CYS A 137 13.87 2.68 1.83
C CYS A 137 13.12 2.74 0.49
N PHE A 138 12.29 3.77 0.27
CA PHE A 138 11.58 3.96 -1.00
C PHE A 138 12.52 4.07 -2.21
N SER A 139 13.67 4.72 -2.05
CA SER A 139 14.68 4.86 -3.11
C SER A 139 15.39 3.55 -3.45
N LEU A 140 15.46 2.62 -2.49
CA LEU A 140 16.05 1.30 -2.66
C LEU A 140 15.07 0.30 -3.29
N MET A 141 13.76 0.53 -3.18
CA MET A 141 12.71 -0.35 -3.71
C MET A 141 12.35 -0.04 -5.18
N LYS A 142 13.34 -0.11 -6.08
CA LYS A 142 13.19 0.33 -7.49
C LYS A 142 12.17 -0.47 -8.31
N SER A 143 11.93 -1.71 -7.93
CA SER A 143 11.04 -2.64 -8.62
C SER A 143 9.64 -2.70 -8.02
N LEU A 144 9.30 -1.77 -7.12
CA LEU A 144 8.00 -1.72 -6.47
C LEU A 144 6.87 -1.50 -7.49
N ARG A 145 5.88 -2.41 -7.49
CA ARG A 145 4.72 -2.37 -8.41
C ARG A 145 3.39 -2.18 -7.68
N HIS A 146 3.31 -2.64 -6.43
CA HIS A 146 2.07 -2.59 -5.64
C HIS A 146 2.32 -1.79 -4.37
N LEU A 147 1.45 -0.81 -4.15
CA LEU A 147 1.50 0.04 -2.98
C LEU A 147 0.14 0.01 -2.28
N GLU A 148 0.16 -0.34 -1.01
CA GLU A 148 -1.01 -0.30 -0.14
C GLU A 148 -0.77 0.70 0.99
N VAL A 149 -1.69 1.63 1.18
CA VAL A 149 -1.59 2.73 2.14
C VAL A 149 -2.79 2.71 3.06
N TYR A 150 -2.54 2.82 4.36
CA TYR A 150 -3.58 2.95 5.37
C TYR A 150 -3.50 4.31 6.05
N GLY A 151 -4.60 5.07 6.04
CA GLY A 151 -4.70 6.37 6.67
C GLY A 151 -4.06 7.52 5.87
N SER A 152 -3.80 8.63 6.56
CA SER A 152 -3.15 9.82 6.00
C SER A 152 -1.64 9.67 6.13
N HIS A 153 -0.89 9.80 5.04
CA HIS A 153 0.57 9.71 5.09
C HIS A 153 1.21 11.01 4.64
N VAL A 154 2.18 11.51 5.42
CA VAL A 154 2.86 12.77 5.11
C VAL A 154 3.62 12.76 3.77
N LEU A 155 4.02 11.58 3.28
CA LEU A 155 4.60 11.41 1.93
C LEU A 155 3.64 11.77 0.79
N PHE A 156 2.35 11.56 0.97
CA PHE A 156 1.36 11.93 -0.04
C PHE A 156 0.82 13.34 0.18
N MET A 157 1.32 14.08 1.19
CA MET A 157 0.93 15.45 1.44
C MET A 157 1.51 16.39 0.37
N PRO A 158 0.67 17.12 -0.41
CA PRO A 158 1.16 18.11 -1.35
C PRO A 158 1.99 19.18 -0.64
N GLU A 159 2.94 19.79 -1.34
CA GLU A 159 3.90 20.73 -0.75
C GLU A 159 3.22 21.89 0.00
N GLN A 160 2.19 22.51 -0.58
CA GLN A 160 1.45 23.59 0.07
C GLN A 160 0.80 23.13 1.39
N LEU A 161 0.15 21.96 1.39
CA LEU A 161 -0.46 21.40 2.58
C LEU A 161 0.60 21.06 3.63
N ARG A 162 1.76 20.56 3.20
CA ARG A 162 2.91 20.26 4.06
C ARG A 162 3.48 21.53 4.69
N ARG A 163 3.66 22.60 3.92
CA ARG A 163 4.10 23.90 4.44
C ARG A 163 3.13 24.42 5.50
N SER A 164 1.83 24.41 5.24
CA SER A 164 0.82 24.81 6.23
C SER A 164 0.82 23.93 7.48
N TRP A 165 1.00 22.62 7.32
CA TRP A 165 1.10 21.69 8.44
C TRP A 165 2.37 21.93 9.28
N LEU A 166 3.52 22.17 8.63
CA LEU A 166 4.78 22.51 9.29
C LEU A 166 4.72 23.84 10.06
N ILE A 167 3.92 24.81 9.60
CA ILE A 167 3.67 26.06 10.36
C ILE A 167 2.95 25.75 11.68
N LEU A 168 1.97 24.83 11.66
CA LEU A 168 1.23 24.41 12.84
C LEU A 168 2.04 23.46 13.76
N HIS A 169 3.10 22.87 13.22
CA HIS A 169 4.00 21.95 13.92
C HIS A 169 5.46 22.38 13.73
N PRO A 170 5.88 23.54 14.26
CA PRO A 170 7.20 24.14 13.99
C PRO A 170 8.37 23.33 14.56
N THR A 171 8.10 22.47 15.55
CA THR A 171 9.07 21.51 16.09
C THR A 171 9.30 20.32 15.14
N PHE A 172 8.50 20.20 14.09
CA PHE A 172 8.65 19.15 13.09
C PHE A 172 9.64 19.59 12.01
N PRO A 173 10.72 18.82 11.82
CA PRO A 173 11.74 19.17 10.84
C PRO A 173 11.23 18.98 9.41
N GLN A 174 11.66 19.88 8.52
CA GLN A 174 11.37 19.75 7.09
C GLN A 174 11.95 18.44 6.56
N PHE A 175 11.14 17.70 5.81
CA PHE A 175 11.56 16.49 5.12
C PHE A 175 11.13 16.58 3.63
N PRO A 176 12.00 16.16 2.70
CA PRO A 176 11.64 16.09 1.29
C PRO A 176 10.66 14.93 1.06
N VAL A 177 9.76 15.06 0.09
CA VAL A 177 9.05 13.91 -0.48
C VAL A 177 9.91 13.40 -1.63
N PRO A 178 10.23 12.09 -1.70
CA PRO A 178 11.02 11.57 -2.80
C PRO A 178 10.24 11.76 -4.09
N GLU A 179 10.72 12.53 -5.06
CA GLU A 179 9.98 12.70 -6.31
C GLU A 179 10.14 11.51 -7.26
N GLN A 180 11.25 10.77 -7.13
CA GLN A 180 11.68 9.76 -8.09
C GLN A 180 11.21 8.33 -7.75
N CYS A 181 10.66 8.08 -6.55
CA CYS A 181 10.41 6.73 -6.06
C CYS A 181 9.08 6.10 -6.51
N TRP A 182 8.28 6.79 -7.31
CA TRP A 182 6.87 6.43 -7.54
C TRP A 182 6.53 6.03 -8.98
N THR A 183 7.49 6.14 -9.91
CA THR A 183 7.25 6.04 -11.35
C THR A 183 7.06 4.62 -11.88
N GLY A 184 7.04 3.61 -11.01
CA GLY A 184 6.89 2.19 -11.39
C GLY A 184 5.67 1.50 -10.82
N ILE A 185 4.86 2.20 -10.00
CA ILE A 185 3.74 1.59 -9.30
C ILE A 185 2.56 1.43 -10.25
N GLU A 186 2.07 0.20 -10.33
CA GLU A 186 0.97 -0.20 -11.21
C GLU A 186 -0.33 -0.39 -10.44
N THR A 187 -0.26 -0.72 -9.15
CA THR A 187 -1.44 -0.91 -8.30
C THR A 187 -1.35 -0.09 -7.03
N LEU A 188 -2.41 0.68 -6.77
CA LEU A 188 -2.62 1.44 -5.53
C LEU A 188 -3.83 0.90 -4.78
N VAL A 189 -3.64 0.55 -3.52
CA VAL A 189 -4.72 0.31 -2.57
C VAL A 189 -4.64 1.38 -1.49
N TRP A 190 -5.71 2.14 -1.28
CA TRP A 190 -5.75 3.14 -0.22
C TRP A 190 -6.97 2.91 0.66
N ARG A 191 -6.73 2.75 1.96
CA ARG A 191 -7.76 2.50 2.96
C ARG A 191 -7.77 3.56 4.04
N GLY A 192 -8.93 3.79 4.65
CA GLY A 192 -9.10 4.82 5.68
C GLY A 192 -9.16 6.24 5.10
N LEU A 193 -9.78 6.41 3.92
CA LEU A 193 -9.96 7.70 3.25
C LEU A 193 -11.15 8.52 3.80
N SER A 194 -11.47 8.37 5.08
CA SER A 194 -12.70 8.92 5.66
C SER A 194 -12.63 10.41 6.00
N SER A 195 -11.43 10.97 6.11
CA SER A 195 -11.19 12.38 6.43
C SER A 195 -11.09 13.24 5.16
N PRO A 196 -11.71 14.44 5.11
CA PRO A 196 -11.60 15.35 3.97
C PRO A 196 -10.17 15.78 3.62
N CYS A 197 -9.23 15.77 4.58
CA CYS A 197 -7.82 16.08 4.29
C CYS A 197 -7.16 15.02 3.41
N ASN A 198 -7.72 13.81 3.34
CA ASN A 198 -7.21 12.71 2.54
C ASN A 198 -7.46 12.92 1.05
N ASP A 199 -8.47 13.72 0.65
CA ASP A 199 -8.73 14.03 -0.76
C ASP A 199 -7.52 14.69 -1.42
N ARG A 200 -6.92 15.68 -0.73
CA ARG A 200 -5.73 16.38 -1.24
C ARG A 200 -4.53 15.43 -1.36
N GLN A 201 -4.39 14.49 -0.44
CA GLN A 201 -3.32 13.50 -0.47
C GLN A 201 -3.54 12.46 -1.57
N LEU A 202 -4.77 12.00 -1.74
CA LEU A 202 -5.18 11.10 -2.80
C LEU A 202 -4.92 11.72 -4.17
N ILE A 203 -5.40 12.95 -4.40
CA ILE A 203 -5.17 13.69 -5.65
C ILE A 203 -3.66 13.81 -5.94
N HIS A 204 -2.87 14.19 -4.93
CA HIS A 204 -1.42 14.33 -5.11
C HIS A 204 -0.75 12.99 -5.42
N ALA A 205 -1.12 11.90 -4.74
CA ALA A 205 -0.60 10.57 -5.04
C ALA A 205 -1.00 10.11 -6.44
N LEU A 206 -2.28 10.25 -6.82
CA LEU A 206 -2.75 9.96 -8.18
C LEU A 206 -2.01 10.84 -9.20
N GLY A 207 -1.61 12.05 -8.85
CA GLY A 207 -0.87 12.94 -9.75
C GLY A 207 0.54 12.43 -10.05
N LYS A 208 1.14 11.72 -9.10
CA LYS A 208 2.46 11.10 -9.24
C LYS A 208 2.38 9.68 -9.85
N LEU A 209 1.35 8.91 -9.48
CA LEU A 209 1.19 7.50 -9.85
C LEU A 209 0.38 7.29 -11.13
N GLY A 210 -0.51 8.23 -11.46
CA GLY A 210 -1.49 8.13 -12.54
C GLY A 210 -0.93 7.68 -13.90
N PRO A 211 0.27 8.15 -14.33
CA PRO A 211 0.85 7.72 -15.61
C PRO A 211 1.13 6.22 -15.73
N THR A 212 1.32 5.50 -14.62
CA THR A 212 1.64 4.06 -14.61
C THR A 212 0.58 3.19 -13.93
N LEU A 213 -0.43 3.83 -13.34
CA LEU A 213 -1.42 3.15 -12.52
C LEU A 213 -2.40 2.37 -13.41
N LYS A 214 -2.40 1.04 -13.25
CA LYS A 214 -3.30 0.09 -13.91
C LYS A 214 -4.47 -0.33 -13.03
N GLY A 215 -4.27 -0.37 -11.71
CA GLY A 215 -5.29 -0.75 -10.73
C GLY A 215 -5.36 0.21 -9.54
N ALA A 216 -6.57 0.59 -9.14
CA ALA A 216 -6.83 1.41 -7.97
C ALA A 216 -7.96 0.82 -7.12
N ARG A 217 -7.73 0.71 -5.82
CA ARG A 217 -8.76 0.33 -4.84
C ARG A 217 -8.81 1.35 -3.72
N LEU A 218 -9.96 1.98 -3.54
CA LEU A 218 -10.20 3.02 -2.54
C LEU A 218 -11.25 2.53 -1.54
N GLU A 219 -10.91 2.63 -0.25
CA GLU A 219 -11.79 2.21 0.85
C GLU A 219 -12.01 3.32 1.87
N ASP A 220 -13.23 3.35 2.41
CA ASP A 220 -13.76 4.34 3.34
C ASP A 220 -13.66 5.78 2.81
N TRP A 221 -13.78 5.95 1.49
CA TRP A 221 -13.54 7.25 0.86
C TRP A 221 -14.76 8.16 0.93
N ASN A 222 -14.64 9.26 1.68
CA ASN A 222 -15.63 10.32 1.75
C ASN A 222 -15.20 11.50 0.88
N ALA A 223 -15.53 11.39 -0.41
CA ALA A 223 -15.05 12.32 -1.43
C ALA A 223 -15.77 13.67 -1.37
N THR A 224 -15.00 14.76 -1.30
CA THR A 224 -15.54 16.12 -1.41
C THR A 224 -15.74 16.53 -2.87
N PRO A 225 -16.72 17.40 -3.19
CA PRO A 225 -16.99 17.83 -4.57
C PRO A 225 -15.78 18.42 -5.30
N SER A 226 -14.85 19.04 -4.57
CA SER A 226 -13.62 19.61 -5.15
C SER A 226 -12.70 18.58 -5.81
N VAL A 227 -12.83 17.28 -5.51
CA VAL A 227 -11.96 16.26 -6.09
C VAL A 227 -12.12 16.16 -7.60
N ALA A 228 -13.36 16.21 -8.12
CA ALA A 228 -13.65 16.00 -9.54
C ALA A 228 -12.80 16.89 -10.47
N ALA A 229 -12.63 18.16 -10.11
CA ALA A 229 -11.88 19.13 -10.90
C ALA A 229 -10.36 18.90 -10.86
N LEU A 230 -9.85 18.28 -9.81
CA LEU A 230 -8.42 18.17 -9.52
C LEU A 230 -7.82 16.80 -9.84
N LEU A 231 -8.65 15.82 -10.22
CA LEU A 231 -8.16 14.51 -10.59
C LEU A 231 -7.19 14.59 -11.78
N PRO A 232 -6.02 13.95 -11.70
CA PRO A 232 -5.05 13.87 -12.78
C PRO A 232 -5.47 12.85 -13.84
N SER A 233 -4.81 12.86 -15.00
CA SER A 233 -5.00 11.81 -16.00
C SER A 233 -4.49 10.45 -15.49
N MET A 234 -5.25 9.40 -15.78
CA MET A 234 -5.03 8.01 -15.41
C MET A 234 -5.36 7.11 -16.60
N ALA A 235 -4.84 7.46 -17.79
CA ALA A 235 -5.17 6.79 -19.06
C ALA A 235 -4.71 5.32 -19.18
N GLN A 236 -4.00 4.78 -18.18
CA GLN A 236 -3.62 3.36 -18.12
C GLN A 236 -4.46 2.57 -17.11
N LEU A 237 -5.42 3.21 -16.44
CA LEU A 237 -6.18 2.58 -15.37
C LEU A 237 -7.25 1.65 -15.93
N HIS A 238 -7.06 0.35 -15.71
CA HIS A 238 -7.97 -0.71 -16.16
C HIS A 238 -8.95 -1.14 -15.08
N ASP A 239 -8.52 -1.14 -13.82
CA ASP A 239 -9.33 -1.62 -12.69
C ASP A 239 -9.53 -0.52 -11.65
N LEU A 240 -10.77 -0.14 -11.39
CA LEU A 240 -11.15 0.75 -10.29
C LEU A 240 -12.12 0.04 -9.34
N SER A 241 -11.78 0.03 -8.05
CA SER A 241 -12.62 -0.50 -7.00
C SER A 241 -12.88 0.54 -5.92
N ILE A 242 -14.15 0.83 -5.63
CA ILE A 242 -14.58 1.70 -4.54
C ILE A 242 -15.41 0.85 -3.59
N VAL A 243 -14.83 0.53 -2.44
CA VAL A 243 -15.36 -0.50 -1.56
C VAL A 243 -16.39 0.07 -0.59
N SER A 244 -16.06 1.18 0.07
CA SER A 244 -16.87 1.82 1.11
C SER A 244 -16.66 3.33 1.11
N GLY A 245 -17.62 4.07 1.67
CA GLY A 245 -17.58 5.53 1.79
C GLY A 245 -18.68 6.25 1.00
N THR A 246 -18.64 7.59 1.02
CA THR A 246 -19.59 8.45 0.30
C THR A 246 -18.91 9.10 -0.91
N VAL A 247 -19.20 8.59 -2.11
CA VAL A 247 -18.65 9.11 -3.37
C VAL A 247 -19.80 9.61 -4.26
N PRO A 248 -19.96 10.93 -4.41
CA PRO A 248 -20.91 11.52 -5.36
C PRO A 248 -20.72 11.03 -6.80
N LEU A 249 -21.81 10.85 -7.54
CA LEU A 249 -21.81 10.40 -8.94
C LEU A 249 -20.93 11.28 -9.85
N GLN A 250 -20.91 12.59 -9.59
CA GLN A 250 -20.08 13.55 -10.34
C GLN A 250 -18.59 13.24 -10.22
N ILE A 251 -18.15 12.77 -9.05
CA ILE A 251 -16.75 12.42 -8.82
C ILE A 251 -16.43 11.10 -9.52
N LEU A 252 -17.35 10.13 -9.51
CA LEU A 252 -17.20 8.90 -10.29
C LEU A 252 -17.10 9.18 -11.80
N SER A 253 -17.98 10.05 -12.33
CA SER A 253 -17.94 10.47 -13.73
C SER A 253 -16.59 11.09 -14.06
N ALA A 254 -16.14 12.06 -13.25
CA ALA A 254 -14.84 12.69 -13.42
C ALA A 254 -13.69 11.67 -13.38
N PHE A 255 -13.76 10.66 -12.50
CA PHE A 255 -12.75 9.61 -12.42
C PHE A 255 -12.68 8.79 -13.72
N ILE A 256 -13.83 8.38 -14.26
CA ILE A 256 -13.89 7.65 -15.54
C ILE A 256 -13.39 8.55 -16.68
N GLU A 257 -13.77 9.83 -16.71
CA GLU A 257 -13.27 10.79 -17.70
C GLU A 257 -11.75 10.95 -17.65
N ARG A 258 -11.12 10.80 -16.47
CA ARG A 258 -9.65 10.80 -16.36
C ARG A 258 -8.98 9.53 -16.86
N THR A 259 -9.73 8.47 -17.13
CA THR A 259 -9.20 7.24 -17.76
C THR A 259 -9.27 7.26 -19.29
N LEU A 260 -9.82 8.32 -19.88
CA LEU A 260 -9.91 8.47 -21.33
C LEU A 260 -8.51 8.63 -21.93
N ASP A 261 -8.28 7.91 -23.03
CA ASP A 261 -7.09 8.04 -23.85
C ASP A 261 -7.21 9.20 -24.86
N ALA A 262 -6.20 9.37 -25.72
CA ALA A 262 -6.18 10.41 -26.74
C ALA A 262 -7.30 10.26 -27.81
N THR A 263 -7.91 9.08 -27.92
CA THR A 263 -9.04 8.81 -28.83
C THR A 263 -10.39 9.07 -28.19
N GLY A 264 -10.42 9.41 -26.89
CA GLY A 264 -11.64 9.57 -26.12
C GLY A 264 -12.27 8.24 -25.68
N SER A 265 -11.53 7.13 -25.77
CA SER A 265 -11.96 5.83 -25.27
C SER A 265 -11.46 5.62 -23.85
N THR A 266 -12.30 5.09 -22.96
CA THR A 266 -11.86 4.77 -21.59
C THR A 266 -10.94 3.55 -21.60
N SER A 267 -9.82 3.65 -20.88
CA SER A 267 -8.95 2.51 -20.58
C SER A 267 -9.51 1.60 -19.48
N LEU A 268 -10.54 2.06 -18.77
CA LEU A 268 -11.16 1.33 -17.68
C LEU A 268 -11.90 0.11 -18.25
N GLN A 269 -11.59 -1.06 -17.71
CA GLN A 269 -12.20 -2.34 -18.10
C GLN A 269 -13.11 -2.87 -17.00
N LYS A 270 -12.86 -2.45 -15.75
CA LYS A 270 -13.61 -2.93 -14.59
C LYS A 270 -13.82 -1.81 -13.59
N LEU A 271 -15.10 -1.59 -13.26
CA LEU A 271 -15.53 -0.74 -12.15
C LEU A 271 -16.27 -1.60 -11.12
N THR A 272 -15.73 -1.66 -9.89
CA THR A 272 -16.35 -2.38 -8.78
C THR A 272 -16.79 -1.39 -7.71
N ILE A 273 -18.08 -1.41 -7.33
CA ILE A 273 -18.65 -0.56 -6.28
C ILE A 273 -19.40 -1.47 -5.31
N LEU A 274 -18.95 -1.55 -4.05
CA LEU A 274 -19.50 -2.51 -3.08
C LEU A 274 -20.42 -1.88 -2.04
N GLN A 275 -20.09 -0.71 -1.48
CA GLN A 275 -20.86 -0.04 -0.42
C GLN A 275 -20.78 1.49 -0.50
N SER A 276 -21.04 2.07 -1.67
CA SER A 276 -21.14 3.53 -1.80
C SER A 276 -22.52 4.03 -1.38
N SER A 277 -22.61 4.72 -0.24
CA SER A 277 -23.86 5.38 0.17
C SER A 277 -24.19 6.53 -0.78
N GLY A 278 -25.44 6.58 -1.26
CA GLY A 278 -25.96 7.70 -2.05
C GLY A 278 -26.00 7.51 -3.57
N LEU A 279 -25.61 6.35 -4.10
CA LEU A 279 -25.72 6.05 -5.53
C LEU A 279 -26.91 5.14 -5.81
N ARG A 280 -27.84 5.62 -6.64
CA ARG A 280 -28.96 4.77 -7.11
C ARG A 280 -28.43 3.85 -8.23
N PRO A 281 -28.83 2.57 -8.27
CA PRO A 281 -28.42 1.65 -9.33
C PRO A 281 -28.71 2.14 -10.75
N ALA A 282 -29.81 2.90 -10.95
CA ALA A 282 -30.17 3.49 -12.24
C ALA A 282 -29.15 4.56 -12.69
N ASP A 283 -28.68 5.41 -11.78
CA ASP A 283 -27.70 6.45 -12.08
C ASP A 283 -26.34 5.83 -12.45
N LEU A 284 -25.95 4.76 -11.75
CA LEU A 284 -24.74 3.99 -12.06
C LEU A 284 -24.81 3.31 -13.43
N ARG A 285 -25.93 2.66 -13.77
CA ARG A 285 -26.13 2.08 -15.11
C ARG A 285 -26.08 3.13 -16.20
N GLY A 286 -26.70 4.29 -15.97
CA GLY A 286 -26.65 5.41 -16.90
C GLY A 286 -25.23 5.94 -17.11
N LEU A 287 -24.43 5.99 -16.04
CA LEU A 287 -23.02 6.37 -16.12
C LEU A 287 -22.20 5.36 -16.92
N LEU A 288 -22.31 4.06 -16.60
CA LEU A 288 -21.59 2.99 -17.30
C LEU A 288 -21.91 3.00 -18.80
N PHE A 289 -23.19 3.13 -19.16
CA PHE A 289 -23.63 3.21 -20.56
C PHE A 289 -23.02 4.41 -21.30
N ARG A 290 -22.92 5.59 -20.66
CA ARG A 290 -22.31 6.78 -21.27
C ARG A 290 -20.83 6.61 -21.60
N HIS A 291 -20.14 5.72 -20.87
CA HIS A 291 -18.71 5.47 -21.02
C HIS A 291 -18.39 4.13 -21.68
N ASN A 292 -19.39 3.42 -22.20
CA ASN A 292 -19.25 2.09 -22.82
C ASN A 292 -18.62 1.03 -21.90
N LEU A 293 -19.00 1.04 -20.61
CA LEU A 293 -18.58 0.10 -19.57
C LEU A 293 -19.69 -0.88 -19.20
#